data_AF-A0A7L4KGL2-F1
#
_entry.id   AF-A0A7L4KGL2-F1
#
_cell.length_a   1.000
_cell.length_b   1.000
_cell.length_c   1.000
_cell.angle_alpha   90.00
_cell.angle_beta   90.00
_cell.angle_gamma   90.00
#
_symmetry.space_group_name_H-M   'P 1'
#
loop_
_entity.id
_entity.type
_entity.pdbx_description
1 polymer ?
#
loop_
_entity_poly.entity_id
_entity_poly.type
_entity_poly.pdbx_seq_one_letter_code
_entity_poly.pdbx_strand_id
1 'polypeptide(L)'
;AMAEGLGGGPRLAELLAAGRRLWEELEAGTEPSSAAPAVQEKVRQGLDALQRAAAMVAQLELFSENEELEEIASADLKYLLLPALLGSLTLKQVDLSRRLEHLESARAHFGRFLRLCRSYGLGSFQLPPTSPPGEEAAGGPASGGPVSAQSGLLAMASKRQAKIERYKQKKELENRLASMRTFVESGHADEEQTREFYILQIQKWINTSLEEIESIDQEIVILRSRGTAKPPSAPPHGTARQVRAPLKPFILTRDAAQAKVFGSGYPGLPMMTVDDWYDQRRRQEVMSAQ
;
A
#
# COMPACT_ATOMS: atom_id res chain seq x y z
N ALA A 1 -52.95 -13.01 23.40
CA ALA A 1 -52.15 -12.07 24.22
C ALA A 1 -50.69 -12.41 23.98
N MET A 2 -50.10 -11.84 22.92
CA MET A 2 -49.22 -10.66 22.99
C MET A 2 -47.87 -10.99 23.67
N ALA A 3 -46.94 -11.51 22.88
CA ALA A 3 -45.50 -11.39 23.10
C ALA A 3 -44.78 -11.54 21.74
N GLU A 4 -45.18 -10.72 20.77
CA GLU A 4 -44.35 -10.41 19.61
C GLU A 4 -43.62 -9.09 19.88
N GLY A 5 -42.29 -9.11 19.73
CA GLY A 5 -41.44 -7.93 19.66
C GLY A 5 -40.31 -7.88 20.68
N LEU A 6 -39.07 -8.08 20.22
CA LEU A 6 -37.88 -7.20 20.42
C LEU A 6 -36.55 -8.00 20.35
N GLY A 7 -35.74 -7.79 19.31
CA GLY A 7 -34.31 -8.21 19.30
C GLY A 7 -33.62 -8.54 17.96
N GLY A 8 -34.22 -8.29 16.79
CA GLY A 8 -33.72 -8.76 15.48
C GLY A 8 -32.65 -7.90 14.80
N GLY A 9 -31.50 -7.67 15.45
CA GLY A 9 -30.34 -7.06 14.79
C GLY A 9 -29.53 -8.08 13.96
N PRO A 10 -28.73 -7.63 12.95
CA PRO A 10 -27.85 -8.52 12.21
C PRO A 10 -26.80 -9.15 13.13
N ARG A 11 -26.48 -10.43 12.91
CA ARG A 11 -25.51 -11.17 13.74
C ARG A 11 -24.08 -10.73 13.44
N LEU A 12 -23.16 -10.92 14.40
CA LEU A 12 -21.75 -10.57 14.24
C LEU A 12 -21.11 -11.21 12.98
N ALA A 13 -21.38 -12.49 12.74
CA ALA A 13 -20.90 -13.19 11.54
C ALA A 13 -21.45 -12.59 10.24
N GLU A 14 -22.72 -12.15 10.22
CA GLU A 14 -23.37 -11.54 9.06
C GLU A 14 -22.78 -10.16 8.76
N LEU A 15 -22.52 -9.35 9.80
CA LEU A 15 -21.89 -8.04 9.66
C LEU A 15 -20.47 -8.15 9.10
N LEU A 16 -19.66 -9.09 9.62
CA LEU A 16 -18.32 -9.35 9.08
C LEU A 16 -18.38 -9.83 7.62
N ALA A 17 -19.28 -10.78 7.31
CA ALA A 17 -19.43 -11.29 5.95
C ALA A 17 -19.85 -10.21 4.96
N ALA A 18 -20.81 -9.36 5.35
CA ALA A 18 -21.26 -8.23 4.54
C ALA A 18 -20.14 -7.20 4.31
N GLY A 19 -19.42 -6.81 5.37
CA GLY A 19 -18.31 -5.86 5.26
C GLY A 19 -17.15 -6.41 4.42
N ARG A 20 -16.80 -7.69 4.59
CA ARG A 20 -15.77 -8.38 3.79
C ARG A 20 -16.17 -8.45 2.33
N ARG A 21 -17.42 -8.84 2.02
CA ARG A 21 -17.91 -8.91 0.65
C ARG A 21 -17.82 -7.54 -0.04
N LEU A 22 -18.28 -6.47 0.62
CA LEU A 22 -18.18 -5.11 0.08
C LEU A 22 -16.73 -4.70 -0.15
N TRP A 23 -15.82 -5.05 0.77
CA TRP A 23 -14.39 -4.83 0.59
C TRP A 23 -13.82 -5.59 -0.62
N GLU A 24 -14.16 -6.88 -0.79
CA GLU A 24 -13.71 -7.68 -1.94
C GLU A 24 -14.23 -7.13 -3.27
N GLU A 25 -15.49 -6.68 -3.32
CA GLU A 25 -16.08 -6.01 -4.50
C GLU A 25 -15.35 -4.71 -4.84
N LEU A 26 -14.94 -3.94 -3.83
CA LEU A 26 -14.19 -2.69 -4.01
C LEU A 26 -12.75 -2.92 -4.47
N GLU A 27 -12.10 -3.98 -3.98
CA GLU A 27 -10.75 -4.38 -4.39
C GLU A 27 -10.71 -4.95 -5.82
N ALA A 28 -11.78 -5.61 -6.27
CA ALA A 28 -11.87 -6.14 -7.63
C ALA A 28 -11.85 -5.03 -8.71
N GLY A 29 -12.11 -3.78 -8.35
CA GLY A 29 -11.91 -2.63 -9.24
C GLY A 29 -12.82 -2.63 -10.47
N THR A 30 -14.08 -3.05 -10.32
CA THR A 30 -15.03 -3.16 -11.44
C THR A 30 -15.53 -1.80 -11.95
N GLU A 31 -15.38 -0.75 -11.16
CA GLU A 31 -15.92 0.58 -11.43
C GLU A 31 -14.85 1.54 -11.99
N PRO A 32 -15.21 2.44 -12.93
CA PRO A 32 -14.24 3.29 -13.64
C PRO A 32 -13.65 4.41 -12.76
N SER A 33 -14.27 4.75 -11.63
CA SER A 33 -13.81 5.80 -10.73
C SER A 33 -14.08 5.48 -9.26
N SER A 34 -13.07 5.63 -8.42
CA SER A 34 -13.19 5.50 -6.96
C SER A 34 -14.09 6.56 -6.33
N ALA A 35 -14.25 7.72 -6.99
CA ALA A 35 -15.09 8.82 -6.54
C ALA A 35 -16.57 8.67 -6.93
N ALA A 36 -16.93 7.64 -7.70
CA ALA A 36 -18.30 7.43 -8.12
C ALA A 36 -19.23 7.25 -6.90
N PRO A 37 -20.44 7.86 -6.90
CA PRO A 37 -21.36 7.78 -5.76
C PRO A 37 -21.69 6.34 -5.36
N ALA A 38 -21.84 5.44 -6.33
CA ALA A 38 -22.09 4.02 -6.08
C ALA A 38 -20.93 3.33 -5.35
N VAL A 39 -19.68 3.67 -5.69
CA VAL A 39 -18.47 3.16 -5.01
C VAL A 39 -18.40 3.69 -3.59
N GLN A 40 -18.60 5.00 -3.40
CA GLN A 40 -18.54 5.61 -2.07
C GLN A 40 -19.69 5.14 -1.17
N GLU A 41 -20.86 4.85 -1.71
CA GLU A 41 -21.95 4.24 -0.95
C GLU A 41 -21.60 2.82 -0.48
N LYS A 42 -20.96 2.00 -1.33
CA LYS A 42 -20.43 0.69 -0.90
C LYS A 42 -19.37 0.83 0.20
N VAL A 43 -18.47 1.80 0.09
CA VAL A 43 -17.48 2.09 1.14
C VAL A 43 -18.18 2.44 2.46
N ARG A 44 -19.18 3.32 2.42
CA ARG A 44 -19.96 3.73 3.59
C ARG A 44 -20.70 2.56 4.24
N GLN A 45 -21.36 1.72 3.43
CA GLN A 45 -22.06 0.52 3.91
C GLN A 45 -21.10 -0.49 4.54
N GLY A 46 -19.92 -0.69 3.93
CA GLY A 46 -18.89 -1.58 4.45
C GLY A 46 -18.33 -1.09 5.78
N LEU A 47 -18.03 0.21 5.89
CA LEU A 47 -17.58 0.82 7.14
C LEU A 47 -18.61 0.68 8.25
N ASP A 48 -19.88 0.97 7.98
CA ASP A 48 -20.96 0.84 8.96
C ASP A 48 -21.15 -0.62 9.44
N ALA A 49 -21.08 -1.59 8.53
CA ALA A 49 -21.16 -3.01 8.88
C ALA A 49 -19.98 -3.44 9.78
N LEU A 50 -18.75 -3.07 9.41
CA LEU A 50 -17.54 -3.43 10.16
C LEU A 50 -17.44 -2.69 11.51
N GLN A 51 -17.91 -1.44 11.60
CA GLN A 51 -17.95 -0.68 12.86
C GLN A 51 -18.91 -1.33 13.85
N ARG A 52 -20.11 -1.74 13.38
CA ARG A 52 -21.05 -2.51 14.20
C ARG A 52 -20.47 -3.85 14.65
N ALA A 53 -19.80 -4.57 13.74
CA ALA A 53 -19.11 -5.82 14.09
C ALA A 53 -18.02 -5.59 15.14
N ALA A 54 -17.20 -4.55 14.99
CA ALA A 54 -16.15 -4.22 15.96
C ALA A 54 -16.72 -3.84 17.34
N ALA A 55 -17.85 -3.14 17.38
CA ALA A 55 -18.54 -2.84 18.63
C ALA A 55 -19.05 -4.11 19.31
N MET A 56 -19.64 -5.05 18.57
CA MET A 56 -20.08 -6.34 19.12
C MET A 56 -18.91 -7.17 19.64
N VAL A 57 -17.79 -7.23 18.90
CA VAL A 57 -16.57 -7.93 19.36
C VAL A 57 -16.05 -7.34 20.67
N ALA A 58 -16.06 -6.02 20.81
CA ALA A 58 -15.65 -5.35 22.04
C ALA A 58 -16.61 -5.65 23.21
N GLN A 59 -17.93 -5.72 22.95
CA GLN A 59 -18.93 -6.07 23.97
C GLN A 59 -18.85 -7.53 24.41
N LEU A 60 -18.47 -8.42 23.50
CA LEU A 60 -18.29 -9.85 23.78
C LEU A 60 -16.93 -10.16 24.41
N GLU A 61 -16.03 -9.16 24.49
CA GLU A 61 -14.67 -9.31 25.01
C GLU A 61 -13.91 -10.51 24.40
N LEU A 62 -14.12 -10.77 23.10
CA LEU A 62 -13.56 -11.95 22.41
C LEU A 62 -12.02 -11.99 22.37
N PHE A 63 -11.38 -10.85 22.65
CA PHE A 63 -9.94 -10.72 22.59
C PHE A 63 -9.42 -9.90 23.77
N SER A 64 -8.45 -10.45 24.47
CA SER A 64 -7.67 -9.79 25.51
C SER A 64 -6.19 -9.76 25.17
N GLU A 65 -5.47 -8.72 25.60
CA GLU A 65 -4.01 -8.64 25.40
C GLU A 65 -3.23 -9.68 26.22
N ASN A 66 -3.88 -10.34 27.19
CA ASN A 66 -3.28 -11.33 28.09
C ASN A 66 -3.63 -12.79 27.75
N GLU A 67 -4.36 -13.04 26.66
CA GLU A 67 -4.75 -14.38 26.22
C GLU A 67 -3.71 -15.00 25.29
N GLU A 68 -3.61 -16.32 25.32
CA GLU A 68 -2.82 -17.09 24.36
C GLU A 68 -3.64 -17.34 23.09
N LEU A 69 -2.96 -17.52 21.95
CA LEU A 69 -3.63 -17.73 20.67
C LEU A 69 -4.49 -19.01 20.70
N GLU A 70 -4.01 -20.04 21.39
CA GLU A 70 -4.63 -21.33 21.63
C GLU A 70 -5.98 -21.24 22.34
N GLU A 71 -6.21 -20.18 23.11
CA GLU A 71 -7.47 -19.96 23.84
C GLU A 71 -8.59 -19.42 22.93
N ILE A 72 -8.23 -18.91 21.74
CA ILE A 72 -9.21 -18.40 20.76
C ILE A 72 -9.76 -19.55 19.93
N ALA A 73 -11.09 -19.68 19.90
CA ALA A 73 -11.77 -20.60 19.00
C ALA A 73 -11.45 -20.29 17.54
N SER A 74 -11.20 -21.32 16.74
CA SER A 74 -10.80 -21.16 15.33
C SER A 74 -11.83 -20.41 14.48
N ALA A 75 -13.11 -20.48 14.86
CA ALA A 75 -14.19 -19.72 14.22
C ALA A 75 -14.14 -18.20 14.49
N ASP A 76 -13.47 -17.79 15.57
CA ASP A 76 -13.41 -16.40 16.04
C ASP A 76 -12.16 -15.66 15.56
N LEU A 77 -11.11 -16.39 15.14
CA LEU A 77 -9.88 -15.81 14.57
C LEU A 77 -10.15 -14.80 13.44
N LYS A 78 -11.19 -15.02 12.64
CA LYS A 78 -11.60 -14.10 11.57
C LYS A 78 -11.95 -12.70 12.05
N TYR A 79 -12.36 -12.54 13.31
CA TYR A 79 -12.71 -11.24 13.88
C TYR A 79 -11.48 -10.40 14.25
N LEU A 80 -10.29 -11.02 14.40
CA LEU A 80 -9.02 -10.29 14.56
C LEU A 80 -8.74 -9.37 13.37
N LEU A 81 -9.29 -9.67 12.20
CA LEU A 81 -9.10 -8.90 10.97
C LEU A 81 -9.93 -7.61 10.92
N LEU A 82 -10.89 -7.41 11.81
CA LEU A 82 -11.80 -6.26 11.78
C LEU A 82 -11.09 -4.91 11.74
N PRO A 83 -10.06 -4.63 12.57
CA PRO A 83 -9.40 -3.33 12.50
C PRO A 83 -8.62 -3.16 11.19
N ALA A 84 -8.02 -4.22 10.63
CA ALA A 84 -7.34 -4.12 9.34
C ALA A 84 -8.30 -3.83 8.18
N LEU A 85 -9.47 -4.48 8.17
CA LEU A 85 -10.53 -4.23 7.18
C LEU A 85 -11.09 -2.81 7.30
N LEU A 86 -11.31 -2.32 8.53
CA LEU A 86 -11.71 -0.93 8.80
C LEU A 86 -10.67 0.06 8.28
N GLY A 87 -9.39 -0.17 8.56
CA GLY A 87 -8.29 0.65 8.03
C GLY A 87 -8.29 0.69 6.51
N SER A 88 -8.43 -0.47 5.87
CA SER A 88 -8.44 -0.58 4.41
C SER A 88 -9.63 0.15 3.77
N LEU A 89 -10.86 -0.02 4.28
CA LEU A 89 -12.03 0.72 3.77
C LEU A 89 -11.94 2.22 4.06
N THR A 90 -11.36 2.62 5.19
CA THR A 90 -11.15 4.03 5.52
C THR A 90 -10.31 4.73 4.46
N LEU A 91 -9.29 4.04 3.92
CA LEU A 91 -8.44 4.56 2.83
C LEU A 91 -9.17 4.73 1.49
N LYS A 92 -10.29 4.02 1.28
CA LYS A 92 -11.11 4.11 0.06
C LYS A 92 -12.09 5.29 0.07
N GLN A 93 -12.24 5.99 1.19
CA GLN A 93 -13.08 7.18 1.26
C GLN A 93 -12.46 8.34 0.47
N VAL A 94 -13.26 8.96 -0.40
CA VAL A 94 -12.85 10.09 -1.24
C VAL A 94 -13.47 11.37 -0.69
N ASP A 95 -12.74 12.03 0.19
CA ASP A 95 -13.02 13.40 0.65
C ASP A 95 -11.68 14.11 0.90
N LEU A 96 -11.34 15.07 0.04
CA LEU A 96 -10.06 15.78 0.13
C LEU A 96 -9.97 16.65 1.39
N SER A 97 -11.10 17.19 1.86
CA SER A 97 -11.14 18.06 3.03
C SER A 97 -10.83 17.29 4.31
N ARG A 98 -11.23 16.03 4.35
CA ARG A 98 -11.06 15.12 5.49
C ARG A 98 -9.97 14.06 5.27
N ARG A 99 -9.18 14.17 4.19
CA ARG A 99 -8.17 13.16 3.84
C ARG A 99 -7.18 12.92 4.97
N LEU A 100 -6.74 13.97 5.66
CA LEU A 100 -5.84 13.83 6.80
C LEU A 100 -6.48 13.03 7.95
N GLU A 101 -7.74 13.32 8.29
CA GLU A 101 -8.50 12.56 9.29
C GLU A 101 -8.63 11.08 8.90
N HIS A 102 -8.93 10.81 7.62
CA HIS A 102 -9.04 9.45 7.12
C HIS A 102 -7.71 8.68 7.23
N LEU A 103 -6.58 9.33 6.92
CA LEU A 103 -5.25 8.74 7.05
C LEU A 103 -4.90 8.45 8.51
N GLU A 104 -5.13 9.39 9.42
CA GLU A 104 -4.88 9.21 10.85
C GLU A 104 -5.76 8.10 11.44
N SER A 105 -7.04 8.05 11.06
CA SER A 105 -7.96 6.97 11.45
C SER A 105 -7.53 5.61 10.89
N ALA A 106 -7.18 5.53 9.61
CA ALA A 106 -6.70 4.29 8.99
C ALA A 106 -5.42 3.78 9.66
N ARG A 107 -4.48 4.69 9.95
CA ARG A 107 -3.25 4.38 10.68
C ARG A 107 -3.52 3.83 12.06
N ALA A 108 -4.46 4.43 12.81
CA ALA A 108 -4.86 3.94 14.12
C ALA A 108 -5.47 2.54 14.06
N HIS A 109 -6.31 2.27 13.05
CA HIS A 109 -6.90 0.95 12.80
C HIS A 109 -5.84 -0.12 12.51
N PHE A 110 -4.91 0.14 11.59
CA PHE A 110 -3.80 -0.78 11.31
C PHE A 110 -2.88 -0.96 12.52
N GLY A 111 -2.57 0.10 13.25
CA GLY A 111 -1.77 0.05 14.47
C GLY A 111 -2.44 -0.77 15.60
N ARG A 112 -3.78 -0.71 15.72
CA ARG A 112 -4.53 -1.58 16.65
C ARG A 112 -4.44 -3.04 16.23
N PHE A 113 -4.65 -3.34 14.95
CA PHE A 113 -4.53 -4.68 14.42
C PHE A 113 -3.14 -5.28 14.67
N LEU A 114 -2.08 -4.55 14.34
CA LEU A 114 -0.71 -5.01 14.53
C LEU A 114 -0.35 -5.25 16.00
N ARG A 115 -0.83 -4.41 16.93
CA ARG A 115 -0.64 -4.63 18.37
C ARG A 115 -1.29 -5.93 18.82
N LEU A 116 -2.52 -6.18 18.38
CA LEU A 116 -3.26 -7.39 18.69
C LEU A 116 -2.58 -8.64 18.11
N CYS A 117 -2.13 -8.59 16.86
CA CYS A 117 -1.37 -9.69 16.27
C CYS A 117 -0.08 -9.99 17.02
N ARG A 118 0.57 -8.97 17.58
CA ARG A 118 1.80 -9.14 18.35
C ARG A 118 1.53 -9.76 19.73
N SER A 119 0.45 -9.38 20.42
CA SER A 119 0.11 -9.99 21.72
C SER A 119 -0.16 -11.49 21.59
N TYR A 120 -0.80 -11.91 20.50
CA TYR A 120 -1.07 -13.32 20.20
C TYR A 120 0.06 -14.06 19.46
N GLY A 121 1.24 -13.46 19.27
CA GLY A 121 2.37 -14.14 18.62
C GLY A 121 2.14 -14.51 17.14
N LEU A 122 1.20 -13.86 16.44
CA LEU A 122 0.77 -14.21 15.08
C LEU A 122 1.79 -13.82 13.98
N GLY A 123 2.93 -13.23 14.34
CA GLY A 123 4.03 -12.96 13.41
C GLY A 123 5.23 -12.28 14.06
N SER A 124 6.40 -12.42 13.43
CA SER A 124 7.63 -11.73 13.82
C SER A 124 7.80 -10.45 12.98
N PHE A 125 7.46 -9.31 13.57
CA PHE A 125 7.61 -8.01 12.94
C PHE A 125 7.83 -6.91 13.99
N GLN A 126 8.38 -5.78 13.55
CA GLN A 126 8.53 -4.61 14.40
C GLN A 126 7.27 -3.75 14.30
N LEU A 127 6.74 -3.30 15.44
CA LEU A 127 5.65 -2.33 15.42
C LEU A 127 6.14 -0.99 14.88
N PRO A 128 5.41 -0.37 13.94
CA PRO A 128 5.64 1.02 13.59
C PRO A 128 5.48 1.93 14.81
N PRO A 129 6.20 3.07 14.87
CA PRO A 129 6.05 4.05 15.94
C PRO A 129 4.61 4.59 16.01
N THR A 130 4.18 5.02 17.20
CA THR A 130 2.82 5.52 17.44
C THR A 130 2.50 6.80 16.69
N SER A 131 3.52 7.61 16.38
CA SER A 131 3.40 8.85 15.58
C SER A 131 4.09 8.71 14.21
N PRO A 132 3.57 9.41 13.17
CA PRO A 132 4.23 9.44 11.88
C PRO A 132 5.60 10.13 11.96
N PRO A 133 6.58 9.71 11.14
CA PRO A 133 7.91 10.31 11.11
C PRO A 133 7.83 11.78 10.67
N GLY A 134 8.05 12.70 11.61
CA GLY A 134 7.96 14.15 11.40
C GLY A 134 7.47 14.94 12.61
N GLU A 135 6.80 14.30 13.57
CA GLU A 135 6.41 14.95 14.84
C GLU A 135 7.59 15.09 15.82
N GLU A 136 8.51 14.12 15.85
CA GLU A 136 9.67 14.14 16.77
C GLU A 136 10.94 14.75 16.16
N ALA A 137 11.03 14.85 14.82
CA ALA A 137 12.24 15.26 14.10
C ALA A 137 12.42 16.78 13.97
N ALA A 138 11.51 17.59 14.52
CA ALA A 138 11.59 19.06 14.46
C ALA A 138 12.69 19.68 15.36
N GLY A 139 13.45 18.87 16.11
CA GLY A 139 14.35 19.33 17.17
C GLY A 139 15.86 19.28 16.91
N GLY A 140 16.37 18.87 15.75
CA GLY A 140 17.82 18.69 15.57
C GLY A 140 18.36 19.05 14.19
N PRO A 141 19.42 19.87 14.06
CA PRO A 141 20.03 20.17 12.77
C PRO A 141 20.77 18.92 12.24
N ALA A 142 20.39 18.46 11.05
CA ALA A 142 21.07 17.38 10.36
C ALA A 142 22.48 17.85 9.89
N SER A 143 23.54 17.36 10.54
CA SER A 143 24.91 17.60 10.11
C SER A 143 25.25 16.73 8.90
N GLY A 144 25.24 17.31 7.70
CA GLY A 144 25.61 16.64 6.46
C GLY A 144 27.13 16.47 6.32
N GLY A 145 27.65 15.27 6.66
CA GLY A 145 29.03 14.85 6.37
C GLY A 145 29.09 13.60 5.48
N PRO A 146 30.22 13.29 4.82
CA PRO A 146 30.36 12.18 3.86
C PRO A 146 30.09 10.78 4.45
N VAL A 147 30.23 10.61 5.77
CA VAL A 147 29.85 9.38 6.50
C VAL A 147 28.33 9.13 6.46
N SER A 148 27.53 10.20 6.35
CA SER A 148 26.07 10.15 6.19
C SER A 148 25.63 9.54 4.86
N ALA A 149 26.45 9.64 3.81
CA ALA A 149 26.08 9.13 2.48
C ALA A 149 26.23 7.61 2.39
N GLN A 150 27.29 7.04 2.99
CA GLN A 150 27.49 5.58 3.08
C GLN A 150 26.50 4.94 4.06
N SER A 151 26.26 5.57 5.21
CA SER A 151 25.22 5.15 6.15
C SER A 151 23.82 5.19 5.51
N GLY A 152 23.53 6.23 4.71
CA GLY A 152 22.31 6.34 3.92
C GLY A 152 22.16 5.24 2.87
N LEU A 153 23.23 4.86 2.16
CA LEU A 153 23.19 3.78 1.17
C LEU A 153 22.91 2.41 1.81
N LEU A 154 23.53 2.11 2.95
CA LEU A 154 23.28 0.88 3.71
C LEU A 154 21.84 0.83 4.25
N ALA A 155 21.34 1.95 4.78
CA ALA A 155 19.95 2.06 5.22
C ALA A 155 18.96 1.86 4.06
N MET A 156 19.23 2.43 2.89
CA MET A 156 18.42 2.22 1.68
C MET A 156 18.47 0.76 1.19
N ALA A 157 19.65 0.13 1.20
CA ALA A 157 19.81 -1.27 0.81
C ALA A 157 19.05 -2.21 1.77
N SER A 158 19.15 -1.98 3.08
CA SER A 158 18.39 -2.72 4.10
C SER A 158 16.88 -2.54 3.94
N LYS A 159 16.41 -1.30 3.73
CA LYS A 159 14.98 -1.01 3.48
C LYS A 159 14.47 -1.72 2.22
N ARG A 160 15.26 -1.71 1.15
CA ARG A 160 14.93 -2.44 -0.08
C ARG A 160 14.86 -3.95 0.17
N GLN A 161 15.83 -4.50 0.88
CA GLN A 161 15.88 -5.94 1.19
C GLN A 161 14.66 -6.38 2.01
N ALA A 162 14.30 -5.62 3.05
CA ALA A 162 13.11 -5.89 3.86
C ALA A 162 11.82 -5.87 3.01
N LYS A 163 11.72 -4.96 2.04
CA LYS A 163 10.57 -4.90 1.11
C LYS A 163 10.52 -6.10 0.17
N ILE A 164 11.67 -6.58 -0.32
CA ILE A 164 11.76 -7.79 -1.16
C ILE A 164 11.33 -9.02 -0.36
N GLU A 165 11.78 -9.15 0.89
CA GLU A 165 11.43 -10.26 1.77
C GLU A 165 9.93 -10.27 2.08
N ARG A 166 9.35 -9.12 2.44
CA ARG A 166 7.90 -8.98 2.63
C ARG A 166 7.10 -9.35 1.38
N TYR A 167 7.54 -8.90 0.21
CA TYR A 167 6.88 -9.26 -1.05
C TYR A 167 6.90 -10.78 -1.31
N LYS A 168 8.03 -11.44 -1.04
CA LYS A 168 8.15 -12.90 -1.16
C LYS A 168 7.22 -13.62 -0.18
N GLN A 169 7.21 -13.21 1.09
CA GLN A 169 6.34 -13.77 2.12
C GLN A 169 4.85 -13.59 1.77
N LYS A 170 4.46 -12.39 1.36
CA LYS A 170 3.08 -12.08 0.92
C LYS A 170 2.65 -12.99 -0.22
N LYS A 171 3.50 -13.17 -1.24
CA LYS A 171 3.21 -14.04 -2.39
C LYS A 171 3.07 -15.51 -1.99
N GLU A 172 3.91 -15.99 -1.07
CA GLU A 172 3.80 -17.35 -0.56
C GLU A 172 2.49 -17.56 0.22
N LEU A 173 2.14 -16.61 1.10
CA LEU A 173 0.88 -16.64 1.85
C LEU A 173 -0.34 -16.62 0.92
N GLU A 174 -0.32 -15.78 -0.12
CA GLU A 174 -1.40 -15.71 -1.11
C GLU A 174 -1.58 -17.01 -1.87
N ASN A 175 -0.49 -17.66 -2.26
CA ASN A 175 -0.54 -18.97 -2.93
C ASN A 175 -1.15 -20.05 -2.01
N ARG A 176 -0.71 -20.12 -0.75
CA ARG A 176 -1.25 -21.08 0.23
C ARG A 176 -2.73 -20.84 0.49
N LEU A 177 -3.12 -19.58 0.73
CA LEU A 177 -4.52 -19.20 0.92
C LEU A 177 -5.38 -19.57 -0.30
N ALA A 178 -4.88 -19.36 -1.52
CA ALA A 178 -5.60 -19.73 -2.74
C ALA A 178 -5.85 -21.24 -2.83
N SER A 179 -4.90 -22.08 -2.41
CA SER A 179 -5.08 -23.54 -2.38
C SER A 179 -6.09 -24.02 -1.33
N MET A 180 -6.22 -23.32 -0.21
CA MET A 180 -7.11 -23.73 0.90
C MET A 180 -8.51 -23.14 0.81
N ARG A 181 -8.67 -21.98 0.13
CA ARG A 181 -9.91 -21.18 0.14
C ARG A 181 -11.16 -22.00 -0.20
N THR A 182 -11.14 -22.73 -1.32
CA THR A 182 -12.31 -23.51 -1.78
C THR A 182 -12.67 -24.63 -0.81
N PHE A 183 -11.66 -25.24 -0.17
CA PHE A 183 -11.86 -26.33 0.78
C PHE A 183 -12.49 -25.84 2.09
N VAL A 184 -12.04 -24.68 2.59
CA VAL A 184 -12.60 -24.04 3.80
C VAL A 184 -13.99 -23.48 3.52
N GLU A 185 -14.19 -22.76 2.41
CA GLU A 185 -15.49 -22.15 2.06
C GLU A 185 -16.57 -23.20 1.78
N SER A 186 -16.20 -24.38 1.27
CA SER A 186 -17.14 -25.49 1.05
C SER A 186 -17.43 -26.32 2.29
N GLY A 187 -16.81 -26.01 3.44
CA GLY A 187 -17.02 -26.71 4.71
C GLY A 187 -16.40 -28.11 4.77
N HIS A 188 -15.49 -28.45 3.85
CA HIS A 188 -14.78 -29.73 3.87
C HIS A 188 -13.49 -29.68 4.71
N ALA A 189 -13.02 -28.48 5.06
CA ALA A 189 -11.87 -28.30 5.95
C ALA A 189 -12.19 -28.75 7.37
N ASP A 190 -11.26 -29.49 7.96
CA ASP A 190 -11.30 -29.77 9.40
C ASP A 190 -10.97 -28.51 10.23
N GLU A 191 -11.02 -28.65 11.55
CA GLU A 191 -10.81 -27.54 12.48
C GLU A 191 -9.38 -26.98 12.40
N GLU A 192 -8.38 -27.86 12.24
CA GLU A 192 -6.96 -27.50 12.15
C GLU A 192 -6.69 -26.71 10.84
N GLN A 193 -7.22 -27.19 9.71
CA GLN A 193 -7.10 -26.51 8.42
C GLN A 193 -7.84 -25.17 8.41
N THR A 194 -9.01 -25.11 9.03
CA THR A 194 -9.77 -23.85 9.18
C THR A 194 -8.97 -22.85 10.02
N ARG A 195 -8.35 -23.32 11.10
CA ARG A 195 -7.49 -22.52 11.96
C ARG A 195 -6.27 -21.99 11.21
N GLU A 196 -5.54 -22.87 10.53
CA GLU A 196 -4.38 -22.51 9.71
C GLU A 196 -4.76 -21.47 8.65
N PHE A 197 -5.89 -21.66 7.96
CA PHE A 197 -6.39 -20.71 6.96
C PHE A 197 -6.56 -19.30 7.54
N TYR A 198 -7.18 -19.17 8.71
CA TYR A 198 -7.35 -17.86 9.34
C TYR A 198 -6.04 -17.26 9.84
N ILE A 199 -5.12 -18.07 10.36
CA ILE A 199 -3.77 -17.61 10.76
C ILE A 199 -3.01 -17.07 9.55
N LEU A 200 -3.00 -17.80 8.43
CA LEU A 200 -2.37 -17.34 7.18
C LEU A 200 -3.03 -16.06 6.67
N GLN A 201 -4.34 -15.93 6.80
CA GLN A 201 -5.08 -14.73 6.43
C GLN A 201 -4.64 -13.52 7.28
N ILE A 202 -4.47 -13.72 8.59
CA ILE A 202 -3.96 -12.70 9.51
C ILE A 202 -2.52 -12.32 9.17
N GLN A 203 -1.64 -13.29 8.92
CA GLN A 203 -0.25 -13.03 8.52
C GLN A 203 -0.15 -12.23 7.21
N LYS A 204 -1.03 -12.51 6.24
CA LYS A 204 -1.13 -11.69 5.03
C LYS A 204 -1.49 -10.24 5.39
N TRP A 205 -2.50 -10.05 6.25
CA TRP A 205 -2.93 -8.73 6.68
C TRP A 205 -1.89 -7.99 7.52
N ILE A 206 -1.03 -8.68 8.27
CA ILE A 206 0.12 -8.08 8.96
C ILE A 206 1.04 -7.40 7.94
N ASN A 207 1.41 -8.13 6.89
CA ASN A 207 2.25 -7.59 5.82
C ASN A 207 1.58 -6.39 5.11
N THR A 208 0.31 -6.52 4.74
CA THR A 208 -0.46 -5.42 4.14
C THR A 208 -0.50 -4.21 5.06
N SER A 209 -0.80 -4.39 6.35
CA SER A 209 -0.92 -3.27 7.30
C SER A 209 0.40 -2.52 7.49
N LEU A 210 1.54 -3.22 7.46
CA LEU A 210 2.86 -2.59 7.51
C LEU A 210 3.16 -1.77 6.24
N GLU A 211 2.76 -2.26 5.07
CA GLU A 211 2.88 -1.52 3.80
C GLU A 211 1.98 -0.27 3.79
N GLU A 212 0.73 -0.42 4.25
CA GLU A 212 -0.22 0.68 4.32
C GLU A 212 0.23 1.76 5.31
N ILE A 213 0.74 1.40 6.50
CA ILE A 213 1.27 2.41 7.44
C ILE A 213 2.44 3.18 6.82
N GLU A 214 3.37 2.52 6.11
CA GLU A 214 4.47 3.22 5.43
C GLU A 214 3.94 4.21 4.37
N SER A 215 2.92 3.81 3.62
CA SER A 215 2.27 4.65 2.60
C SER A 215 1.56 5.84 3.24
N ILE A 216 0.77 5.59 4.30
CA ILE A 216 0.05 6.60 5.06
C ILE A 216 1.02 7.63 5.65
N ASP A 217 2.11 7.18 6.28
CA ASP A 217 3.10 8.06 6.89
C ASP A 217 3.71 9.01 5.86
N GLN A 218 4.03 8.52 4.66
CA GLN A 218 4.52 9.37 3.56
C GLN A 218 3.48 10.39 3.11
N GLU A 219 2.21 9.97 2.97
CA GLU A 219 1.13 10.86 2.56
C GLU A 219 0.84 11.95 3.60
N ILE A 220 0.82 11.60 4.89
CA ILE A 220 0.63 12.55 6.00
C ILE A 220 1.71 13.64 5.95
N VAL A 221 2.98 13.26 5.76
CA VAL A 221 4.09 14.22 5.65
C VAL A 221 3.85 15.21 4.49
N ILE A 222 3.43 14.72 3.32
CA ILE A 222 3.15 15.56 2.15
C ILE A 222 1.99 16.51 2.44
N LEU A 223 0.88 16.01 2.98
CA LEU A 223 -0.31 16.83 3.29
C LEU A 223 -0.01 17.92 4.32
N ARG A 224 0.76 17.59 5.37
CA ARG A 224 1.19 18.55 6.39
C ARG A 224 2.14 19.61 5.82
N SER A 225 3.11 19.21 5.00
CA SER A 225 4.02 20.17 4.34
C SER A 225 3.27 21.15 3.43
N ARG A 226 2.19 20.70 2.79
CA ARG A 226 1.31 21.54 1.97
C ARG A 226 0.49 22.51 2.81
N GLY A 227 0.03 22.09 4.00
CA GLY A 227 -0.68 22.96 4.95
C GLY A 227 0.20 24.07 5.53
N THR A 228 1.49 23.82 5.73
CA THR A 228 2.47 24.81 6.20
C THR A 228 3.02 25.71 5.08
N ALA A 229 2.97 25.24 3.82
CA ALA A 229 3.34 26.04 2.67
C ALA A 229 2.22 27.04 2.37
N LYS A 230 2.33 28.24 2.96
CA LYS A 230 1.54 29.41 2.54
C LYS A 230 1.65 29.52 1.01
N PRO A 231 0.53 29.57 0.25
CA PRO A 231 0.63 29.87 -1.17
C PRO A 231 1.46 31.14 -1.30
N PRO A 232 2.45 31.23 -2.22
CA PRO A 232 3.15 32.47 -2.42
C PRO A 232 2.08 33.52 -2.69
N SER A 233 1.96 34.49 -1.77
CA SER A 233 1.08 35.63 -1.95
C SER A 233 1.39 36.17 -3.32
N ALA A 234 0.41 36.10 -4.23
CA ALA A 234 0.56 36.65 -5.56
C ALA A 234 1.11 38.08 -5.38
N PRO A 235 2.26 38.42 -5.99
CA PRO A 235 2.79 39.76 -5.87
C PRO A 235 1.70 40.74 -6.33
N PRO A 236 1.52 41.87 -5.64
CA PRO A 236 0.50 42.84 -6.01
C PRO A 236 0.71 43.22 -7.48
N HIS A 237 -0.37 43.21 -8.26
CA HIS A 237 -0.38 43.73 -9.62
C HIS A 237 0.28 45.11 -9.64
N GLY A 238 1.46 45.22 -10.25
CA GLY A 238 2.23 46.45 -10.21
C GLY A 238 3.63 46.31 -10.78
N THR A 239 3.71 45.96 -12.07
CA THR A 239 4.66 46.42 -13.11
C THR A 239 4.91 45.32 -14.13
N ALA A 240 4.92 45.74 -15.40
CA ALA A 240 4.93 44.95 -16.62
C ALA A 240 5.68 43.60 -16.52
N ARG A 241 4.91 42.51 -16.66
CA ARG A 241 5.45 41.19 -16.98
C ARG A 241 6.18 41.30 -18.32
N GLN A 242 7.51 41.26 -18.29
CA GLN A 242 8.28 41.11 -19.52
C GLN A 242 7.78 39.87 -20.24
N VAL A 243 7.22 40.06 -21.43
CA VAL A 243 6.79 39.00 -22.33
C VAL A 243 8.04 38.17 -22.63
N ARG A 244 8.22 37.07 -21.91
CA ARG A 244 9.26 36.09 -22.25
C ARG A 244 8.93 35.57 -23.65
N ALA A 245 9.86 35.75 -24.57
CA ALA A 245 9.72 35.25 -25.93
C ALA A 245 9.39 33.75 -25.90
N PRO A 246 8.44 33.26 -26.72
CA PRO A 246 8.11 31.85 -26.77
C PRO A 246 9.37 31.05 -27.14
N LEU A 247 9.66 30.02 -26.34
CA LEU A 247 10.77 29.12 -26.61
C LEU A 247 10.53 28.45 -27.96
N LYS A 248 11.50 28.58 -28.88
CA LYS A 248 11.47 27.84 -30.13
C LYS A 248 11.70 26.36 -29.81
N PRO A 249 10.83 25.43 -30.24
CA PRO A 249 11.12 24.01 -30.13
C PRO A 249 12.38 23.71 -30.95
N PHE A 250 13.37 23.08 -30.33
CA PHE A 250 14.50 22.51 -31.04
C PHE A 250 14.21 21.03 -31.29
N ILE A 251 14.45 20.56 -32.50
CA ILE A 251 14.39 19.14 -32.81
C ILE A 251 15.71 18.55 -32.32
N LEU A 252 15.65 17.55 -31.43
CA LEU A 252 16.82 16.78 -31.04
C LEU A 252 17.20 15.85 -32.22
N THR A 253 17.86 16.41 -33.23
CA THR A 253 18.48 15.60 -34.27
C THR A 253 19.61 14.80 -33.64
N ARG A 254 19.62 13.48 -33.87
CA ARG A 254 20.71 12.59 -33.48
C ARG A 254 21.99 13.07 -34.15
N ASP A 255 22.76 13.89 -33.46
CA ASP A 255 24.04 14.36 -33.97
C ASP A 255 25.04 13.22 -34.01
N ALA A 256 25.86 13.20 -35.06
CA ALA A 256 26.99 12.28 -35.24
C ALA A 256 27.97 12.29 -34.04
N ALA A 257 27.95 13.35 -33.22
CA ALA A 257 28.71 13.43 -31.98
C ALA A 257 28.21 12.46 -30.89
N GLN A 258 26.88 12.23 -30.76
CA GLN A 258 26.33 11.26 -29.82
C GLN A 258 26.60 9.82 -30.24
N ALA A 259 26.61 9.54 -31.55
CA ALA A 259 26.99 8.25 -32.09
C ALA A 259 28.45 7.88 -31.75
N LYS A 260 29.34 8.88 -31.59
CA LYS A 260 30.73 8.64 -31.18
C LYS A 260 30.89 8.27 -29.70
N VAL A 261 29.95 8.69 -28.85
CA VAL A 261 29.95 8.39 -27.41
C VAL A 261 29.25 7.06 -27.10
N PHE A 262 28.19 6.73 -27.84
CA PHE A 262 27.44 5.47 -27.67
C PHE A 262 27.83 4.35 -28.66
N GLY A 263 28.67 4.62 -29.66
CA GLY A 263 29.02 3.69 -30.74
C GLY A 263 30.25 2.81 -30.51
N SER A 264 30.89 2.89 -29.34
CA SER A 264 31.90 1.92 -28.92
C SER A 264 31.42 1.20 -27.66
N GLY A 265 30.50 0.26 -27.87
CA GLY A 265 29.90 -0.55 -26.83
C GLY A 265 30.90 -1.44 -26.08
N TYR A 266 30.48 -1.85 -24.89
CA TYR A 266 31.09 -2.90 -24.08
C TYR A 266 31.49 -4.13 -24.93
N PRO A 267 32.67 -4.72 -24.69
CA PRO A 267 33.15 -5.86 -25.46
C PRO A 267 32.28 -7.08 -25.17
N GLY A 268 31.39 -7.44 -26.09
CA GLY A 268 30.67 -8.72 -26.01
C GLY A 268 29.37 -8.86 -26.80
N LEU A 269 28.77 -7.79 -27.33
CA LEU A 269 27.52 -7.89 -28.09
C LEU A 269 27.60 -7.16 -29.43
N PRO A 270 27.49 -7.88 -30.57
CA PRO A 270 27.43 -7.25 -31.89
C PRO A 270 26.07 -6.57 -32.08
N MET A 271 26.01 -5.26 -31.84
CA MET A 271 24.87 -4.40 -32.17
C MET A 271 25.19 -3.61 -33.43
N MET A 272 25.39 -4.31 -34.54
CA MET A 272 25.53 -3.66 -35.83
C MET A 272 24.14 -3.29 -36.33
N THR A 273 23.91 -2.00 -36.59
CA THR A 273 22.64 -1.57 -37.17
C THR A 273 22.58 -1.98 -38.65
N VAL A 274 21.37 -2.11 -39.19
CA VAL A 274 21.17 -2.48 -40.61
C VAL A 274 21.84 -1.47 -41.54
N ASP A 275 21.83 -0.18 -41.18
CA ASP A 275 22.51 0.88 -41.94
C ASP A 275 24.04 0.72 -41.91
N ASP A 276 24.63 0.41 -40.75
CA ASP A 276 26.08 0.12 -40.64
C ASP A 276 26.48 -1.09 -41.51
N TRP A 277 25.58 -2.06 -41.67
CA TRP A 277 25.77 -3.21 -42.55
C TRP A 277 25.80 -2.85 -44.03
N TYR A 278 24.89 -2.00 -44.47
CA TYR A 278 24.92 -1.50 -45.85
C TYR A 278 26.18 -0.68 -46.13
N ASP A 279 26.64 0.13 -45.17
CA ASP A 279 27.87 0.91 -45.32
C ASP A 279 29.12 0.05 -45.39
N GLN A 280 29.18 -1.04 -44.61
CA GLN A 280 30.31 -1.96 -44.64
C GLN A 280 30.36 -2.78 -45.94
N ARG A 281 29.19 -3.21 -46.44
CA ARG A 281 29.06 -3.88 -47.76
C ARG A 281 29.49 -2.97 -48.90
N ARG A 282 29.05 -1.70 -48.90
CA ARG A 282 29.47 -0.71 -49.91
C ARG A 282 30.97 -0.48 -49.91
N ARG A 283 31.61 -0.42 -48.74
CA ARG A 283 33.07 -0.28 -48.64
C ARG A 283 33.83 -1.53 -49.11
N GLN A 284 33.30 -2.72 -48.87
CA GLN A 284 33.91 -3.97 -49.35
C GLN A 284 33.78 -4.13 -50.87
N GLU A 285 32.64 -3.79 -51.48
CA GLU A 285 32.45 -3.82 -52.94
C GLU A 285 33.37 -2.85 -53.68
N VAL A 286 33.69 -1.71 -53.07
CA VAL A 286 34.66 -0.73 -53.61
C VAL A 286 36.10 -1.24 -53.52
N MET A 287 36.41 -2.15 -52.57
CA MET A 287 37.74 -2.73 -52.37
C MET A 287 38.00 -3.98 -53.21
N SER A 288 36.96 -4.67 -53.69
CA SER A 288 37.06 -5.82 -54.59
C SER A 288 36.93 -5.46 -56.08
N ALA A 289 36.74 -4.18 -56.40
CA ALA A 289 36.71 -3.65 -57.77
C ALA A 289 38.00 -2.90 -58.18
N GLN A 290 39.11 -3.11 -57.45
CA GLN A 290 40.46 -2.65 -57.80
C GLN A 290 41.41 -3.81 -58.05
#